data_AF-A0A1B3SKJ6-F1
#
_entry.id   AF-A0A1B3SKJ6-F1
#
_cell.length_a   1.000
_cell.length_b   1.000
_cell.length_c   1.000
_cell.angle_alpha   90.00
_cell.angle_beta   90.00
_cell.angle_gamma   90.00
#
_symmetry.space_group_name_H-M   'P 1'
#
loop_
_entity.id
_entity.type
_entity.pdbx_description
1 polymer ?
#
loop_
_entity_poly.entity_id
_entity_poly.type
_entity_poly.pdbx_seq_one_letter_code
_entity_poly.pdbx_strand_id
1 'polypeptide(L)'
;MALEIRNLLIDSEDIKDFKDYCDLRGLKTYLYIANILKEITQKEFINYKEVRSIIIYDKRIKNILYRFFANIEDSLKALILDHYVIKNKKYVKNYDLNDFSVFEKFNIIKKGENKDSWSHILYIIFKNKILEANKKDELYELKDFRNKVMHFNFVLLEELNSGEYNFAWLNDNLHLFLKFLPQKFHDSFKTKINNAKNDLEIQKEFKIDHL
;
A
#
# COMPACT_ATOMS: atom_id res chain seq x y z
N MET A 1 7.22 18.73 -32.62
CA MET A 1 8.00 17.50 -32.89
C MET A 1 7.96 16.67 -31.63
N ALA A 2 7.61 15.39 -31.73
CA ALA A 2 7.62 14.47 -30.59
C ALA A 2 9.08 14.21 -30.15
N LEU A 3 9.27 13.91 -28.87
CA LEU A 3 10.56 13.53 -28.30
C LEU A 3 10.58 12.02 -28.10
N GLU A 4 11.60 11.36 -28.63
CA GLU A 4 11.79 9.91 -28.49
C GLU A 4 12.97 9.61 -27.57
N ILE A 5 12.75 8.71 -26.61
CA ILE A 5 13.78 8.23 -25.71
C ILE A 5 13.65 6.71 -25.60
N ARG A 6 14.51 5.97 -26.30
CA ARG A 6 14.41 4.50 -26.44
C ARG A 6 13.02 4.12 -26.98
N ASN A 7 12.26 3.32 -26.25
CA ASN A 7 10.90 2.89 -26.59
C ASN A 7 9.81 3.82 -26.05
N LEU A 8 10.15 4.99 -25.49
CA LEU A 8 9.20 5.97 -24.98
C LEU A 8 9.03 7.12 -25.99
N LEU A 9 7.80 7.33 -26.45
CA LEU A 9 7.41 8.44 -27.32
C LEU A 9 6.67 9.50 -26.50
N ILE A 10 7.13 10.75 -26.56
CA ILE A 10 6.55 11.88 -25.82
C ILE A 10 6.02 12.88 -26.83
N ASP A 11 4.70 13.03 -26.87
CA ASP A 11 4.04 14.00 -27.74
C ASP A 11 4.43 15.43 -27.35
N SER A 12 4.43 16.35 -28.33
CA SER A 12 4.91 17.72 -28.09
C SER A 12 4.15 18.47 -26.99
N GLU A 13 2.87 18.15 -26.80
CA GLU A 13 2.03 18.72 -25.74
C GLU A 13 2.41 18.24 -24.33
N ASP A 14 3.02 17.06 -24.21
CA ASP A 14 3.39 16.46 -22.93
C ASP A 14 4.84 16.72 -22.52
N ILE A 15 5.69 17.28 -23.40
CA ILE A 15 7.13 17.47 -23.14
C ILE A 15 7.38 18.25 -21.85
N LYS A 16 6.55 19.27 -21.56
CA LYS A 16 6.69 20.07 -20.33
C LYS A 16 6.34 19.24 -19.09
N ASP A 17 5.20 18.56 -19.09
CA ASP A 17 4.77 17.68 -17.98
C ASP A 17 5.80 16.57 -17.73
N PHE A 18 6.29 15.94 -18.80
CA PHE A 18 7.35 14.95 -18.73
C PHE A 18 8.61 15.50 -18.04
N LYS A 19 9.12 16.68 -18.46
CA LYS A 19 10.32 17.27 -17.84
C LYS A 19 10.10 17.58 -16.36
N ASP A 20 8.98 18.22 -16.02
CA ASP A 20 8.64 18.61 -14.65
C ASP A 20 8.60 17.38 -13.71
N TYR A 21 8.07 16.24 -14.18
CA TYR A 21 7.99 15.01 -13.38
C TYR A 21 9.17 14.05 -13.54
N CYS A 22 9.98 14.17 -14.60
CA CYS A 22 11.13 13.32 -14.83
C CYS A 22 12.19 13.53 -13.76
N ASP A 23 12.42 14.78 -13.33
CA ASP A 23 13.40 15.11 -12.30
C ASP A 23 12.99 14.58 -10.92
N LEU A 24 11.69 14.51 -10.64
CA LEU A 24 11.16 14.01 -9.37
C LEU A 24 11.18 12.48 -9.26
N ARG A 25 10.99 11.77 -10.38
CA ARG A 25 10.80 10.30 -10.39
C ARG A 25 11.99 9.55 -10.97
N GLY A 26 12.83 10.22 -11.74
CA GLY A 26 13.91 9.63 -12.50
C GLY A 26 13.42 9.01 -13.82
N LEU A 27 14.19 9.25 -14.90
CA LEU A 27 13.93 8.70 -16.23
C LEU A 27 13.80 7.17 -16.24
N LYS A 28 14.60 6.48 -15.42
CA LYS A 28 14.61 5.01 -15.34
C LYS A 28 13.25 4.43 -14.98
N THR A 29 12.46 5.11 -14.15
CA THR A 29 11.11 4.64 -13.80
C THR A 29 10.18 4.64 -15.01
N TYR A 30 10.20 5.70 -15.81
CA TYR A 30 9.39 5.77 -17.03
C TYR A 30 9.81 4.72 -18.06
N LEU A 31 11.12 4.55 -18.26
CA LEU A 31 11.65 3.55 -19.18
C LEU A 31 11.35 2.12 -18.73
N TYR A 32 11.40 1.85 -17.43
CA TYR A 32 11.04 0.53 -16.87
C TYR A 32 9.58 0.20 -17.16
N ILE A 33 8.65 1.11 -16.86
CA ILE A 33 7.22 0.90 -17.16
C ILE A 33 6.98 0.81 -18.67
N ALA A 34 7.67 1.60 -19.47
CA ALA A 34 7.58 1.52 -20.93
C ALA A 34 8.04 0.16 -21.47
N ASN A 35 9.09 -0.45 -20.89
CA ASN A 35 9.55 -1.79 -21.27
C ASN A 35 8.48 -2.84 -20.95
N ILE A 36 7.88 -2.79 -19.77
CA ILE A 36 6.80 -3.70 -19.37
C ILE A 36 5.62 -3.56 -20.33
N LEU A 37 5.20 -2.33 -20.63
CA LEU A 37 4.11 -2.08 -21.57
C LEU A 37 4.43 -2.56 -22.99
N LYS A 38 5.69 -2.40 -23.44
CA LYS A 38 6.15 -2.94 -24.71
C LYS A 38 6.04 -4.46 -24.76
N GLU A 39 6.46 -5.15 -23.71
CA GLU A 39 6.34 -6.61 -23.61
C GLU A 39 4.89 -7.09 -23.61
N ILE A 40 3.99 -6.39 -22.90
CA ILE A 40 2.57 -6.76 -22.83
C ILE A 40 1.84 -6.47 -24.14
N THR A 41 2.05 -5.28 -24.70
CA THR A 41 1.28 -4.81 -25.86
C THR A 41 1.89 -5.17 -27.20
N GLN A 42 3.14 -5.66 -27.22
CA GLN A 42 3.93 -5.94 -28.42
C GLN A 42 4.14 -4.70 -29.32
N LYS A 43 3.94 -3.49 -28.79
CA LYS A 43 4.21 -2.23 -29.48
C LYS A 43 5.71 -1.91 -29.44
N GLU A 44 6.26 -1.41 -30.55
CA GLU A 44 7.67 -1.00 -30.59
C GLU A 44 7.94 0.21 -29.70
N PHE A 45 7.02 1.18 -29.73
CA PHE A 45 7.03 2.42 -28.96
C PHE A 45 5.78 2.53 -28.09
N ILE A 46 5.96 3.04 -26.88
CA ILE A 46 4.90 3.30 -25.90
C ILE A 46 4.76 4.81 -25.72
N ASN A 47 3.52 5.30 -25.77
CA ASN A 47 3.27 6.71 -25.56
C ASN A 47 3.44 7.07 -24.07
N TYR A 48 4.05 8.22 -23.79
CA TYR A 48 4.22 8.75 -22.45
C TYR A 48 2.91 8.82 -21.66
N LYS A 49 1.77 9.12 -22.30
CA LYS A 49 0.45 9.14 -21.66
C LYS A 49 0.04 7.78 -21.10
N GLU A 50 0.41 6.67 -21.76
CA GLU A 50 0.15 5.31 -21.27
C GLU A 50 0.97 5.07 -19.98
N VAL A 51 2.28 5.36 -20.02
CA VAL A 51 3.17 5.23 -18.85
C VAL A 51 2.70 6.11 -17.69
N ARG A 52 2.34 7.36 -17.98
CA ARG A 52 1.85 8.34 -17.00
C ARG A 52 0.56 7.87 -16.35
N SER A 53 -0.36 7.29 -17.14
CA SER A 53 -1.63 6.76 -16.63
C SER A 53 -1.41 5.64 -15.60
N ILE A 54 -0.48 4.73 -15.89
CA ILE A 54 -0.06 3.66 -14.97
C ILE A 54 0.55 4.21 -13.67
N ILE A 55 1.42 5.22 -13.75
CA ILE A 55 2.02 5.88 -12.58
C ILE A 55 0.96 6.61 -11.73
N ILE A 56 0.03 7.31 -12.37
CA ILE A 56 -1.05 8.02 -11.67
C ILE A 56 -1.96 7.01 -10.96
N TYR A 57 -2.31 5.91 -11.65
CA TYR A 57 -3.14 4.87 -11.08
C TYR A 57 -2.51 4.22 -9.85
N ASP A 58 -1.24 3.80 -9.93
CA ASP A 58 -0.47 3.27 -8.80
C ASP A 58 -0.47 4.25 -7.61
N LYS A 59 -0.24 5.54 -7.86
CA LYS A 59 -0.28 6.57 -6.81
C LYS A 59 -1.67 6.73 -6.19
N ARG A 60 -2.74 6.70 -7.00
CA ARG A 60 -4.12 6.78 -6.50
C ARG A 60 -4.44 5.60 -5.58
N ILE A 61 -4.09 4.39 -6.01
CA ILE A 61 -4.26 3.17 -5.21
C ILE A 61 -3.50 3.27 -3.89
N LYS A 62 -2.22 3.66 -3.92
CA LYS A 62 -1.42 3.83 -2.70
C LYS A 62 -2.00 4.85 -1.73
N ASN A 63 -2.48 5.99 -2.23
CA ASN A 63 -3.10 7.01 -1.40
C ASN A 63 -4.37 6.50 -0.71
N ILE A 64 -5.18 5.70 -1.42
CA ILE A 64 -6.35 5.03 -0.85
C ILE A 64 -5.88 4.05 0.24
N LEU A 65 -4.98 3.13 -0.10
CA LEU A 65 -4.46 2.13 0.82
C LEU A 65 -3.85 2.76 2.07
N TYR A 66 -3.05 3.82 1.94
CA TYR A 66 -2.45 4.55 3.06
C TYR A 66 -3.49 4.95 4.10
N ARG A 67 -4.59 5.57 3.65
CA ARG A 67 -5.68 6.01 4.53
C ARG A 67 -6.37 4.84 5.22
N PHE A 68 -6.63 3.74 4.51
CA PHE A 68 -7.33 2.60 5.09
C PHE A 68 -6.42 1.69 5.93
N PHE A 69 -5.10 1.66 5.67
CA PHE A 69 -4.13 1.03 6.57
C PHE A 69 -4.11 1.72 7.93
N ALA A 70 -4.22 3.05 7.98
CA ALA A 70 -4.36 3.77 9.24
C ALA A 70 -5.61 3.30 10.02
N ASN A 71 -6.75 3.11 9.34
CA ASN A 71 -7.96 2.58 9.99
C ASN A 71 -7.75 1.16 10.55
N ILE A 72 -7.02 0.29 9.84
CA ILE A 72 -6.68 -1.05 10.34
C ILE A 72 -5.78 -0.94 11.56
N GLU A 73 -4.73 -0.12 11.49
CA GLU A 73 -3.80 0.10 12.60
C GLU A 73 -4.53 0.61 13.85
N ASP A 74 -5.42 1.59 13.70
CA ASP A 74 -6.24 2.12 14.81
C ASP A 74 -7.18 1.05 15.37
N SER A 75 -7.78 0.21 14.52
CA SER A 75 -8.62 -0.89 14.98
C SER A 75 -7.85 -1.92 15.81
N LEU A 76 -6.61 -2.24 15.41
CA LEU A 76 -5.73 -3.14 16.16
C LEU A 76 -5.28 -2.50 17.48
N LYS A 77 -5.00 -1.19 17.50
CA LYS A 77 -4.69 -0.45 18.72
C LYS A 77 -5.86 -0.43 19.69
N ALA A 78 -7.09 -0.22 19.22
CA ALA A 78 -8.29 -0.21 20.04
C ALA A 78 -8.49 -1.54 20.81
N LEU A 79 -8.18 -2.68 20.18
CA LEU A 79 -8.21 -3.99 20.85
C LEU A 79 -7.28 -4.05 22.08
N ILE A 80 -6.20 -3.28 22.08
CA ILE A 80 -5.25 -3.20 23.18
C ILE A 80 -5.71 -2.14 24.19
N LEU A 81 -6.04 -0.94 23.71
CA LEU A 81 -6.38 0.23 24.54
C LEU A 81 -7.61 0.01 25.41
N ASP A 82 -8.68 -0.57 24.84
CA ASP A 82 -9.97 -0.68 25.54
C ASP A 82 -10.02 -1.87 26.51
N HIS A 83 -9.04 -2.77 26.44
CA HIS A 83 -9.10 -4.08 27.11
C HIS A 83 -7.89 -4.35 28.00
N TYR A 84 -6.86 -3.51 28.01
CA TYR A 84 -5.63 -3.75 28.74
C TYR A 84 -5.11 -2.48 29.42
N VAL A 85 -4.44 -2.70 30.55
CA VAL A 85 -3.64 -1.71 31.27
C VAL A 85 -2.22 -2.21 31.48
N ILE A 86 -1.27 -1.33 31.81
CA ILE A 86 0.11 -1.71 32.11
C ILE A 86 0.33 -1.77 33.62
N LYS A 87 0.41 -2.99 34.17
CA LYS A 87 0.81 -3.25 35.56
C LYS A 87 2.14 -3.97 35.60
N ASN A 88 3.10 -3.46 36.39
CA ASN A 88 4.44 -4.04 36.51
C ASN A 88 5.12 -4.31 35.15
N LYS A 89 5.00 -3.36 34.21
CA LYS A 89 5.52 -3.43 32.82
C LYS A 89 4.90 -4.55 31.96
N LYS A 90 3.77 -5.14 32.37
CA LYS A 90 3.04 -6.16 31.60
C LYS A 90 1.65 -5.64 31.23
N TYR A 91 1.18 -6.05 30.05
CA TYR A 91 -0.21 -5.84 29.66
C TYR A 91 -1.08 -6.81 30.45
N VAL A 92 -2.06 -6.28 31.17
CA VAL A 92 -3.01 -7.04 31.98
C VAL A 92 -4.41 -6.66 31.52
N LYS A 93 -5.24 -7.66 31.25
CA LYS A 93 -6.61 -7.44 30.81
C LYS A 93 -7.37 -6.67 31.90
N ASN A 94 -7.88 -5.49 31.57
CA ASN A 94 -8.60 -4.60 32.46
C ASN A 94 -9.43 -3.63 31.62
N TYR A 95 -10.62 -3.30 32.10
CA TYR A 95 -11.61 -2.47 31.42
C TYR A 95 -11.83 -1.11 32.12
N ASP A 96 -10.93 -0.75 33.04
CA ASP A 96 -10.97 0.55 33.72
C ASP A 96 -10.65 1.67 32.74
N LEU A 97 -11.69 2.40 32.33
CA LEU A 97 -11.60 3.52 31.37
C LEU A 97 -10.83 4.73 31.92
N ASN A 98 -10.50 4.76 33.22
CA ASN A 98 -9.70 5.83 33.81
C ASN A 98 -8.19 5.52 33.83
N ASP A 99 -7.78 4.30 33.44
CA ASP A 99 -6.38 3.91 33.38
C ASP A 99 -5.83 4.11 31.96
N PHE A 100 -5.10 5.22 31.76
CA PHE A 100 -4.53 5.60 30.47
C PHE A 100 -3.13 5.01 30.21
N SER A 101 -2.65 4.06 31.03
CA SER A 101 -1.26 3.59 30.99
C SER A 101 -0.83 3.00 29.63
N VAL A 102 -1.73 2.31 28.91
CA VAL A 102 -1.45 1.83 27.54
C VAL A 102 -1.42 2.98 26.55
N PHE A 103 -2.35 3.92 26.66
CA PHE A 103 -2.39 5.09 25.79
C PHE A 103 -1.13 5.93 25.94
N GLU A 104 -0.73 6.23 27.18
CA GLU A 104 0.52 6.92 27.48
C GLU A 104 1.72 6.17 26.90
N LYS A 105 1.77 4.84 27.06
CA LYS A 105 2.84 4.00 26.50
C LYS A 105 3.02 4.19 25.00
N PHE A 106 1.93 4.20 24.24
CA PHE A 106 1.93 4.35 22.78
C PHE A 106 2.32 5.76 22.30
N ASN A 107 2.29 6.76 23.20
CA ASN A 107 2.60 8.15 22.88
C ASN A 107 4.00 8.59 23.37
N ILE A 108 4.77 7.69 23.98
CA ILE A 108 6.13 8.00 24.44
C ILE A 108 7.10 7.97 23.23
N ILE A 109 7.41 9.15 22.69
CA ILE A 109 8.47 9.32 21.69
C ILE A 109 9.81 9.48 22.42
N LYS A 110 10.45 8.36 22.77
CA LYS A 110 11.83 8.38 23.31
C LYS A 110 12.84 8.31 22.17
N LYS A 111 13.88 9.16 22.23
CA LYS A 111 15.01 9.16 21.28
C LYS A 111 15.64 7.76 21.25
N GLY A 112 15.62 7.10 20.10
CA GLY A 112 16.14 5.73 19.93
C GLY A 112 15.17 4.60 20.32
N GLU A 113 13.96 4.93 20.77
CA GLU A 113 12.92 3.96 21.15
C GLU A 113 11.61 4.23 20.39
N ASN A 114 11.67 4.48 19.08
CA ASN A 114 10.45 4.52 18.28
C ASN A 114 9.90 3.09 18.16
N LYS A 115 9.26 2.64 19.25
CA LYS A 115 8.85 1.26 19.47
C LYS A 115 7.46 1.01 18.93
N ASP A 116 6.60 2.00 18.79
CA ASP A 116 5.20 1.82 18.39
C ASP A 116 5.01 1.72 16.86
N SER A 117 5.84 0.89 16.23
CA SER A 117 5.65 0.44 14.86
C SER A 117 4.58 -0.65 14.77
N TRP A 118 4.07 -0.92 13.57
CA TRP A 118 3.21 -2.07 13.28
C TRP A 118 3.72 -3.38 13.90
N SER A 119 5.05 -3.61 13.87
CA SER A 119 5.69 -4.78 14.47
C SER A 119 5.47 -4.89 15.98
N HIS A 120 5.41 -3.77 16.70
CA HIS A 120 5.19 -3.77 18.15
C HIS A 120 3.73 -4.01 18.51
N ILE A 121 2.80 -3.46 17.73
CA ILE A 121 1.37 -3.76 17.86
C ILE A 121 1.16 -5.26 17.72
N LEU A 122 1.69 -5.87 16.66
CA LEU A 122 1.60 -7.32 16.45
C LEU A 122 2.27 -8.12 17.58
N TYR A 123 3.45 -7.67 18.04
CA TYR A 123 4.12 -8.29 19.18
C TYR A 123 3.24 -8.30 20.43
N ILE A 124 2.58 -7.18 20.76
CA ILE A 124 1.67 -7.09 21.91
C ILE A 124 0.48 -8.03 21.72
N ILE A 125 -0.17 -7.98 20.55
CA ILE A 125 -1.34 -8.82 20.23
C ILE A 125 -1.03 -10.29 20.46
N PHE A 126 0.05 -10.81 19.87
CA PHE A 126 0.36 -12.24 19.95
C PHE A 126 0.96 -12.66 21.28
N LYS A 127 1.81 -11.82 21.89
CA LYS A 127 2.38 -12.12 23.22
C LYS A 127 1.30 -12.25 24.28
N ASN A 128 0.25 -11.44 24.19
CA ASN A 128 -0.85 -11.42 25.15
C ASN A 128 -2.08 -12.20 24.68
N LYS A 129 -1.98 -12.95 23.56
CA LYS A 129 -3.06 -13.77 23.00
C LYS A 129 -4.38 -13.00 22.80
N ILE A 130 -4.28 -11.74 22.35
CA ILE A 130 -5.43 -10.88 22.04
C ILE A 130 -6.18 -11.43 20.83
N LEU A 131 -5.44 -11.90 19.83
CA LEU A 131 -5.97 -12.60 18.67
C LEU A 131 -5.47 -14.05 18.63
N GLU A 132 -6.20 -14.89 17.92
CA GLU A 132 -5.86 -16.29 17.68
C GLU A 132 -4.51 -16.41 16.94
N ALA A 133 -3.76 -17.47 17.26
CA ALA A 133 -2.44 -17.69 16.67
C ALA A 133 -2.47 -17.97 15.16
N ASN A 134 -3.57 -18.52 14.64
CA ASN A 134 -3.79 -18.74 13.20
C ASN A 134 -3.85 -17.42 12.39
N LYS A 135 -4.10 -16.27 13.03
CA LYS A 135 -4.10 -14.94 12.40
C LYS A 135 -2.72 -14.32 12.29
N LYS A 136 -1.70 -14.98 12.85
CA LYS A 136 -0.34 -14.45 12.90
C LYS A 136 0.24 -14.22 11.52
N ASP A 137 0.24 -15.25 10.68
CA ASP A 137 0.88 -15.18 9.36
C ASP A 137 0.14 -14.19 8.46
N GLU A 138 -1.20 -14.20 8.47
CA GLU A 138 -2.06 -13.23 7.76
C GLU A 138 -1.73 -11.76 8.16
N LEU A 139 -1.49 -11.48 9.44
CA LEU A 139 -1.16 -10.13 9.91
C LEU A 139 0.28 -9.70 9.59
N TYR A 140 1.22 -10.64 9.51
CA TYR A 140 2.57 -10.36 9.02
C TYR A 140 2.58 -10.09 7.52
N GLU A 141 1.83 -10.87 6.73
CA GLU A 141 1.64 -10.62 5.31
C GLU A 141 1.00 -9.25 5.05
N LEU A 142 -0.03 -8.88 5.83
CA LEU A 142 -0.64 -7.55 5.77
C LEU A 142 0.36 -6.42 6.09
N LYS A 143 1.27 -6.66 7.04
CA LYS A 143 2.35 -5.71 7.36
C LYS A 143 3.32 -5.56 6.19
N ASP A 144 3.67 -6.65 5.51
CA ASP A 144 4.57 -6.59 4.35
C ASP A 144 3.90 -5.90 3.17
N PHE A 145 2.59 -6.14 2.95
CA PHE A 145 1.78 -5.37 2.02
C PHE A 145 1.80 -3.86 2.35
N ARG A 146 1.56 -3.51 3.62
CA ARG A 146 1.64 -2.12 4.11
C ARG A 146 3.00 -1.52 3.81
N ASN A 147 4.09 -2.24 4.07
CA ASN A 147 5.44 -1.76 3.79
C ASN A 147 5.63 -1.48 2.30
N LYS A 148 5.24 -2.40 1.41
CA LYS A 148 5.34 -2.19 -0.04
C LYS A 148 4.55 -0.97 -0.52
N VAL A 149 3.38 -0.70 0.07
CA VAL A 149 2.57 0.51 -0.22
C VAL A 149 3.23 1.80 0.26
N MET A 150 3.91 1.74 1.41
CA MET A 150 4.49 2.91 2.10
C MET A 150 5.89 3.26 1.58
N HIS A 151 6.59 2.30 1.00
CA HIS A 151 7.89 2.51 0.35
C HIS A 151 7.70 2.85 -1.15
N PHE A 152 8.73 3.40 -1.79
CA PHE A 152 8.71 3.86 -3.20
C PHE A 152 8.52 2.73 -4.25
N ASN A 153 7.94 1.59 -3.86
CA ASN A 153 7.79 0.39 -4.68
C ASN A 153 6.50 0.43 -5.48
N PHE A 154 6.51 -0.03 -6.73
CA PHE A 154 5.30 -0.15 -7.54
C PHE A 154 4.38 -1.25 -6.97
N VAL A 155 3.08 -0.97 -6.79
CA VAL A 155 2.14 -1.91 -6.15
C VAL A 155 1.26 -2.64 -7.15
N LEU A 156 1.12 -2.15 -8.38
CA LEU A 156 0.27 -2.79 -9.39
C LEU A 156 0.84 -4.10 -9.95
N LEU A 157 2.09 -4.44 -9.62
CA LEU A 157 2.69 -5.72 -9.95
C LEU A 157 3.76 -6.12 -8.94
N GLU A 158 4.17 -7.37 -9.03
CA GLU A 158 5.37 -7.91 -8.39
C GLU A 158 6.28 -8.50 -9.45
N GLU A 159 7.56 -8.14 -9.41
CA GLU A 159 8.59 -8.79 -10.23
C GLU A 159 9.08 -10.05 -9.49
N LEU A 160 9.05 -11.17 -10.19
CA LEU A 160 9.49 -12.46 -9.67
C LEU A 160 10.97 -12.68 -9.99
N ASN A 161 11.64 -13.56 -9.22
CA ASN A 161 13.05 -13.89 -9.46
C ASN A 161 13.32 -14.52 -10.85
N SER A 162 12.27 -14.98 -11.54
CA SER A 162 12.32 -15.48 -12.93
C SER A 162 12.39 -14.36 -13.98
N GLY A 163 12.19 -13.09 -13.59
CA GLY A 163 12.00 -11.97 -14.52
C GLY A 163 10.57 -11.84 -15.05
N GLU A 164 9.64 -12.68 -14.57
CA GLU A 164 8.21 -12.58 -14.88
C GLU A 164 7.50 -11.59 -13.94
N TYR A 165 6.34 -11.08 -14.38
CA TYR A 165 5.52 -10.16 -13.59
C TYR A 165 4.25 -10.84 -13.09
N ASN A 166 3.99 -10.74 -11.79
CA ASN A 166 2.72 -11.11 -11.17
C ASN A 166 1.82 -9.87 -11.06
N PHE A 167 0.86 -9.74 -11.97
CA PHE A 167 -0.16 -8.69 -11.97
C PHE A 167 -1.30 -8.95 -10.97
N ALA A 168 -1.50 -10.20 -10.55
CA ALA A 168 -2.54 -10.58 -9.60
C ALA A 168 -2.15 -10.27 -8.14
N TRP A 169 -0.86 -10.05 -7.86
CA TRP A 169 -0.31 -9.81 -6.52
C TRP A 169 -1.12 -8.78 -5.72
N LEU A 170 -1.48 -7.66 -6.34
CA LEU A 170 -2.23 -6.60 -5.67
C LEU A 170 -3.64 -7.09 -5.30
N ASN A 171 -4.30 -7.81 -6.19
CA ASN A 171 -5.66 -8.31 -5.94
C ASN A 171 -5.69 -9.30 -4.77
N ASP A 172 -4.72 -10.22 -4.71
CA ASP A 172 -4.59 -11.19 -3.62
C ASP A 172 -4.41 -10.47 -2.27
N ASN A 173 -3.54 -9.46 -2.25
CA ASN A 173 -3.28 -8.64 -1.07
C ASN A 173 -4.49 -7.76 -0.67
N LEU A 174 -5.31 -7.32 -1.63
CA LEU A 174 -6.54 -6.57 -1.34
C LEU A 174 -7.62 -7.45 -0.69
N HIS A 175 -7.71 -8.73 -1.04
CA HIS A 175 -8.59 -9.68 -0.36
C HIS A 175 -8.16 -9.90 1.09
N LEU A 176 -6.86 -10.06 1.34
CA LEU A 176 -6.32 -10.12 2.70
C LEU A 176 -6.62 -8.83 3.48
N PHE A 177 -6.40 -7.67 2.84
CA PHE A 177 -6.67 -6.36 3.42
C PHE A 177 -8.12 -6.21 3.89
N LEU A 178 -9.08 -6.62 3.06
CA LEU A 178 -10.51 -6.56 3.39
C LEU A 178 -10.88 -7.42 4.61
N LYS A 179 -10.20 -8.56 4.83
CA LYS A 179 -10.45 -9.39 6.03
C LYS A 179 -10.15 -8.64 7.33
N PHE A 180 -9.19 -7.71 7.32
CA PHE A 180 -8.77 -6.95 8.50
C PHE A 180 -9.33 -5.53 8.56
N LEU A 181 -9.83 -5.01 7.44
CA LEU A 181 -10.50 -3.71 7.43
C LEU A 181 -11.83 -3.81 8.19
N PRO A 182 -12.15 -2.89 9.12
CA PRO A 182 -13.45 -2.89 9.78
C PRO A 182 -14.60 -2.80 8.78
N GLN A 183 -15.64 -3.63 8.95
CA GLN A 183 -16.72 -3.83 7.97
C GLN A 183 -17.36 -2.53 7.48
N LYS A 184 -17.55 -1.55 8.38
CA LYS A 184 -18.14 -0.23 8.07
C LYS A 184 -17.37 0.57 6.99
N PHE A 185 -16.12 0.20 6.71
CA PHE A 185 -15.27 0.87 5.73
C PHE A 185 -15.19 0.14 4.38
N HIS A 186 -15.76 -1.08 4.27
CA HIS A 186 -15.61 -1.93 3.08
C HIS A 186 -16.16 -1.27 1.81
N ASP A 187 -17.41 -0.79 1.83
CA ASP A 187 -18.04 -0.23 0.63
C ASP A 187 -17.32 1.02 0.12
N SER A 188 -16.92 1.89 1.07
CA SER A 188 -16.14 3.09 0.76
C SER A 188 -14.78 2.74 0.15
N PHE A 189 -14.11 1.72 0.70
CA PHE A 189 -12.84 1.23 0.20
C PHE A 189 -12.95 0.65 -1.21
N LYS A 190 -13.87 -0.31 -1.42
CA LYS A 190 -14.12 -0.93 -2.72
C LYS A 190 -14.45 0.10 -3.78
N THR A 191 -15.36 1.03 -3.47
CA THR A 191 -15.73 2.12 -4.37
C THR A 191 -14.51 2.97 -4.77
N LYS A 192 -13.67 3.36 -3.81
CA LYS A 192 -12.47 4.16 -4.09
C LYS A 192 -11.44 3.42 -4.93
N ILE A 193 -11.18 2.14 -4.62
CA ILE A 193 -10.26 1.30 -5.38
C ILE A 193 -10.76 1.12 -6.82
N ASN A 194 -12.02 0.73 -7.00
CA ASN A 194 -12.61 0.52 -8.32
C ASN A 194 -12.64 1.81 -9.17
N ASN A 195 -12.82 2.97 -8.54
CA ASN A 195 -12.82 4.27 -9.22
C ASN A 195 -11.41 4.87 -9.44
N ALA A 196 -10.34 4.29 -8.90
CA ALA A 196 -9.00 4.85 -9.02
C ALA A 196 -8.52 4.91 -10.49
N LYS A 197 -9.05 4.03 -11.34
CA LYS A 197 -8.76 3.96 -12.79
C LYS A 197 -9.54 4.95 -13.64
N ASN A 198 -10.51 5.67 -13.07
CA ASN A 198 -11.36 6.58 -13.84
C ASN A 198 -10.52 7.67 -14.52
N ASP A 199 -10.89 7.99 -15.75
CA ASP A 199 -10.23 9.00 -16.60
C ASP A 199 -8.77 8.65 -16.98
N LEU A 200 -8.36 7.38 -16.85
CA LEU A 200 -7.03 6.89 -17.22
C LEU A 200 -7.13 5.79 -18.28
N GLU A 201 -6.23 5.84 -19.26
CA GLU A 201 -6.05 4.77 -20.22
C GLU A 201 -5.05 3.75 -19.66
N ILE A 202 -5.56 2.60 -19.24
CA ILE A 202 -4.80 1.55 -18.56
C ILE A 202 -5.02 0.23 -19.27
N GLN A 203 -3.94 -0.50 -19.52
CA GLN A 203 -3.93 -1.85 -20.06
C GLN A 203 -4.61 -2.81 -19.08
N LYS A 204 -5.24 -3.86 -19.60
CA LYS A 204 -6.08 -4.78 -18.83
C LYS A 204 -5.31 -5.47 -17.69
N GLU A 205 -4.03 -5.75 -17.91
CA GLU A 205 -3.13 -6.45 -16.98
C GLU A 205 -2.95 -5.66 -15.68
N PHE A 206 -2.98 -4.33 -15.75
CA PHE A 206 -2.85 -3.49 -14.56
C PHE A 206 -4.19 -3.19 -13.89
N LYS A 207 -5.33 -3.51 -14.52
CA LYS A 207 -6.65 -3.17 -13.98
C LYS A 207 -6.99 -4.12 -12.84
N ILE A 208 -7.42 -3.53 -11.73
CA ILE A 208 -8.07 -4.29 -10.68
C ILE A 208 -9.51 -4.48 -11.15
N ASP A 209 -9.90 -5.74 -11.30
CA ASP A 209 -11.23 -6.15 -11.68
C ASP A 209 -12.02 -6.52 -10.43
N HIS A 210 -13.02 -5.70 -10.13
CA HIS A 210 -14.07 -5.93 -9.12
C HIS A 210 -13.58 -6.42 -7.74
N LEU A 211 -13.24 -5.46 -6.87
CA LEU A 211 -13.06 -5.71 -5.43
C LEU A 211 -14.38 -5.77 -4.65
#